data_AF-A0A952JRP0-F1
#
_entry.id   AF-A0A952JRP0-F1
#
_cell.length_a   1.000
_cell.length_b   1.000
_cell.length_c   1.000
_cell.angle_alpha   90.00
_cell.angle_beta   90.00
_cell.angle_gamma   90.00
#
_symmetry.space_group_name_H-M   'P 1'
#
loop_
_entity.id
_entity.type
_entity.pdbx_description
1 polymer ?
#
loop_
_entity_poly.entity_id
_entity_poly.type
_entity_poly.pdbx_seq_one_letter_code
_entity_poly.pdbx_strand_id
1 'polypeptide(L)'
;MTNMTALAPFDHADRAAMGALATHGYAILRGAMGTETMAEIEADLADRFDVTPFCRGGFYGERTKRFGRLLLRSSLAERLVMHPAILAMAQRTLGAWCDRIQLNLTQAIELHPGAPAQLPHRDQDMWQGSLGEVEYLINVMWPLTPFTRDNGATIIWPGSHGAAALLEEPREAPIVAEASAGDAIIFLGSTLHGAGANRSRCVRRGIIISYCLGWLKPYENQWLAYPPEIARNFVPELAALAGYAQHRPNLGNFEGQCPSVLFGGYPEAPLAATDALRPGQAALLDDFVAGQRQADGRARAMNAGSTMERVYLDLKARLLAGQYPPGTRLDPVQLAKSLRASATPVREALHRLAGERIIDSWHQEGFRPPILAEADLHDLYNWASHLLGLALRSEVPVPDPPAVLVNLASHADYAEALDSLFRAIAMGSANREIRFAIFSLVERSHVFRRAEVRVDPSARELLAAMAADYRFARWSALRAKITRFHRHRMAMAGRVVAELRPRDEPLR
;
A
#
# COMPACT_ATOMS: atom_id res chain seq x y z
N MET A 1 5.66 15.24 -22.74
CA MET A 1 4.64 15.64 -21.75
C MET A 1 3.71 16.65 -22.41
N THR A 2 2.67 16.16 -23.08
CA THR A 2 1.56 17.01 -23.50
C THR A 2 0.70 17.18 -22.26
N ASN A 3 0.61 18.40 -21.72
CA ASN A 3 -0.45 18.74 -20.80
C ASN A 3 -1.75 18.29 -21.44
N MET A 4 -2.50 17.38 -20.81
CA MET A 4 -3.89 17.17 -21.15
C MET A 4 -4.53 18.55 -21.17
N THR A 5 -5.02 18.88 -22.35
CA THR A 5 -5.64 20.12 -22.80
C THR A 5 -6.43 20.76 -21.68
N ALA A 6 -6.27 22.08 -21.51
CA ALA A 6 -7.15 22.88 -20.67
C ALA A 6 -8.60 22.41 -20.93
N LEU A 7 -9.21 21.79 -19.92
CA LEU A 7 -10.57 21.27 -20.02
C LEU A 7 -11.43 22.39 -20.63
N ALA A 8 -12.14 22.07 -21.71
CA ALA A 8 -12.99 23.06 -22.37
C ALA A 8 -13.88 23.73 -21.31
N PRO A 9 -14.01 25.07 -21.33
CA PRO A 9 -14.83 25.76 -20.36
C PRO A 9 -16.25 25.20 -20.47
N PHE A 10 -16.77 24.68 -19.36
CA PHE A 10 -18.16 24.24 -19.27
C PHE A 10 -19.09 25.34 -19.76
N ASP A 11 -20.12 24.95 -20.50
CA ASP A 11 -21.22 25.86 -20.76
C ASP A 11 -22.08 26.03 -19.48
N HIS A 12 -23.20 26.75 -19.59
CA HIS A 12 -24.08 26.95 -18.44
C HIS A 12 -24.77 25.65 -18.00
N ALA A 13 -25.17 24.78 -18.93
CA ALA A 13 -25.87 23.54 -18.65
C ALA A 13 -24.93 22.54 -17.95
N ASP A 14 -23.68 22.45 -18.39
CA ASP A 14 -22.68 21.59 -17.76
C ASP A 14 -22.36 22.03 -16.33
N ARG A 15 -22.29 23.34 -16.06
CA ARG A 15 -22.12 23.87 -14.69
C ARG A 15 -23.29 23.51 -13.79
N ALA A 16 -24.52 23.64 -14.31
CA ALA A 16 -25.72 23.25 -13.57
C ALA A 16 -25.73 21.74 -13.27
N ALA A 17 -25.38 20.91 -14.24
CA ALA A 17 -25.27 19.46 -14.06
C ALA A 17 -24.18 19.07 -13.07
N MET A 18 -23.03 19.74 -13.08
CA MET A 18 -22.00 19.54 -12.05
C MET A 18 -22.47 19.92 -10.65
N GLY A 19 -23.18 21.04 -10.51
CA GLY A 19 -23.78 21.44 -9.24
C GLY A 19 -24.82 20.42 -8.74
N ALA A 20 -25.67 19.92 -9.64
CA ALA A 20 -26.65 18.88 -9.33
C ALA A 20 -25.97 17.57 -8.92
N LEU A 21 -24.94 17.12 -9.65
CA LEU A 21 -24.18 15.93 -9.32
C LEU A 21 -23.54 16.02 -7.92
N ALA A 22 -22.94 17.16 -7.58
CA ALA A 22 -22.34 17.38 -6.27
C ALA A 22 -23.39 17.42 -5.14
N THR A 23 -24.56 18.01 -5.39
CA THR A 23 -25.60 18.23 -4.37
C THR A 23 -26.49 17.01 -4.17
N HIS A 24 -26.86 16.33 -5.25
CA HIS A 24 -27.84 15.25 -5.24
C HIS A 24 -27.23 13.87 -5.54
N GLY A 25 -25.96 13.80 -5.92
CA GLY A 25 -25.30 12.54 -6.29
C GLY A 25 -25.64 12.05 -7.70
N TYR A 26 -26.44 12.82 -8.47
CA TYR A 26 -26.77 12.52 -9.86
C TYR A 26 -27.10 13.80 -10.65
N ALA A 27 -27.05 13.68 -11.98
CA ALA A 27 -27.50 14.69 -12.94
C ALA A 27 -28.01 14.02 -14.22
N ILE A 28 -28.86 14.71 -14.98
CA ILE A 28 -29.28 14.25 -16.32
C ILE A 28 -28.95 15.35 -17.32
N LEU A 29 -28.00 15.08 -18.22
CA LEU A 29 -27.72 15.95 -19.36
C LEU A 29 -28.65 15.59 -20.50
N ARG A 30 -29.48 16.56 -20.91
CA ARG A 30 -30.44 16.36 -22.01
C ARG A 30 -29.76 16.57 -23.36
N GLY A 31 -30.00 15.66 -24.30
CA GLY A 31 -29.44 15.73 -25.65
C GLY A 31 -27.91 15.80 -25.69
N ALA A 32 -27.23 15.13 -24.75
CA ALA A 32 -25.77 15.09 -24.67
C ALA A 32 -25.15 14.44 -25.91
N MET A 33 -25.83 13.47 -26.54
CA MET A 33 -25.45 12.88 -27.81
C MET A 33 -26.59 12.97 -28.82
N GLY A 34 -26.26 13.16 -30.09
CA GLY A 34 -27.24 13.18 -31.17
C GLY A 34 -27.99 11.85 -31.30
N THR A 35 -29.31 11.90 -31.47
CA THR A 35 -30.17 10.71 -31.56
C THR A 35 -29.80 9.80 -32.74
N GLU A 36 -29.32 10.36 -33.84
CA GLU A 36 -28.82 9.61 -35.01
C GLU A 36 -27.60 8.76 -34.64
N THR A 37 -26.62 9.36 -33.95
CA THR A 37 -25.44 8.62 -33.45
C THR A 37 -25.84 7.52 -32.48
N MET A 38 -26.84 7.75 -31.63
CA MET A 38 -27.34 6.71 -30.71
C MET A 38 -28.02 5.55 -31.45
N ALA A 39 -28.77 5.85 -32.51
CA ALA A 39 -29.42 4.84 -33.35
C ALA A 39 -28.38 4.01 -34.14
N GLU A 40 -27.32 4.64 -34.65
CA GLU A 40 -26.21 3.94 -35.30
C GLU A 40 -25.47 3.01 -34.33
N ILE A 41 -25.18 3.49 -33.10
CA ILE A 41 -24.61 2.64 -32.05
C ILE A 41 -25.54 1.46 -31.73
N GLU A 42 -26.85 1.69 -31.61
CA GLU A 42 -27.79 0.59 -31.39
C GLU A 42 -27.75 -0.44 -32.52
N ALA A 43 -27.69 0.01 -33.78
CA ALA A 43 -27.59 -0.86 -34.95
C ALA A 43 -26.29 -1.69 -34.94
N ASP A 44 -25.14 -1.07 -34.66
CA ASP A 44 -23.84 -1.76 -34.53
C ASP A 44 -23.87 -2.88 -33.45
N LEU A 45 -24.69 -2.70 -32.42
CA LEU A 45 -24.81 -3.60 -31.29
C LEU A 45 -25.92 -4.66 -31.44
N ALA A 46 -26.79 -4.55 -32.46
CA ALA A 46 -28.00 -5.36 -32.61
C ALA A 46 -27.71 -6.87 -32.62
N ASP A 47 -26.82 -7.33 -33.52
CA ASP A 47 -26.42 -8.73 -33.63
C ASP A 47 -25.87 -9.27 -32.30
N ARG A 48 -25.16 -8.41 -31.55
CA ARG A 48 -24.60 -8.80 -30.26
C ARG A 48 -25.68 -8.94 -29.19
N PHE A 49 -26.67 -8.05 -29.16
CA PHE A 49 -27.82 -8.22 -28.28
C PHE A 49 -28.55 -9.54 -28.54
N ASP A 50 -28.77 -9.89 -29.81
CA ASP A 50 -29.50 -11.09 -30.20
C ASP A 50 -28.83 -12.36 -29.68
N VAL A 51 -27.53 -12.50 -29.89
CA VAL A 51 -26.77 -13.71 -29.50
C VAL A 51 -26.35 -13.75 -28.03
N THR A 52 -26.42 -12.63 -27.31
CA THR A 52 -26.00 -12.61 -25.89
C THR A 52 -27.02 -13.36 -25.03
N PRO A 53 -26.60 -14.32 -24.18
CA PRO A 53 -27.50 -15.01 -23.27
C PRO A 53 -27.97 -14.10 -22.13
N PHE A 54 -29.08 -14.47 -21.50
CA PHE A 54 -29.49 -13.84 -20.25
C PHE A 54 -28.47 -14.07 -19.13
N CYS A 55 -28.32 -13.09 -18.25
CA CYS A 55 -27.49 -13.17 -17.07
C CYS A 55 -28.01 -14.23 -16.09
N ARG A 56 -27.14 -14.66 -15.17
CA ARG A 56 -27.49 -15.59 -14.08
C ARG A 56 -27.39 -14.85 -12.74
N GLY A 57 -28.26 -15.21 -11.80
CA GLY A 57 -28.28 -14.65 -10.45
C GLY A 57 -29.15 -13.40 -10.28
N GLY A 58 -29.56 -13.13 -9.05
CA GLY A 58 -30.53 -12.09 -8.73
C GLY A 58 -30.04 -10.65 -8.91
N PHE A 59 -28.72 -10.42 -8.81
CA PHE A 59 -28.16 -9.07 -8.93
C PHE A 59 -28.18 -8.55 -10.37
N TYR A 60 -27.61 -9.31 -11.32
CA TYR A 60 -27.60 -8.91 -12.73
C TYR A 60 -28.96 -9.10 -13.42
N GLY A 61 -29.80 -10.00 -12.89
CA GLY A 61 -31.17 -10.24 -13.31
C GLY A 61 -31.27 -11.28 -14.43
N GLU A 62 -32.11 -12.30 -14.21
CA GLU A 62 -32.30 -13.44 -15.13
C GLU A 62 -33.02 -13.08 -16.44
N ARG A 63 -33.51 -11.84 -16.55
CA ARG A 63 -34.15 -11.27 -17.74
C ARG A 63 -33.38 -10.07 -18.29
N THR A 64 -32.10 -9.98 -17.95
CA THR A 64 -31.19 -8.95 -18.43
C THR A 64 -30.11 -9.61 -19.29
N LYS A 65 -29.75 -9.00 -20.42
CA LYS A 65 -28.52 -9.33 -21.16
C LYS A 65 -27.49 -8.23 -20.95
N ARG A 66 -26.21 -8.63 -20.86
CA ARG A 66 -25.10 -7.71 -20.64
C ARG A 66 -23.86 -8.17 -21.41
N PHE A 67 -23.19 -7.26 -22.10
CA PHE A 67 -21.89 -7.54 -22.71
C PHE A 67 -21.01 -6.29 -22.75
N GLY A 68 -19.70 -6.48 -22.55
CA GLY A 68 -18.72 -5.40 -22.55
C GLY A 68 -17.98 -5.23 -23.87
N ARG A 69 -16.79 -4.61 -23.79
CA ARG A 69 -15.87 -4.37 -24.91
C ARG A 69 -16.44 -3.47 -26.01
N LEU A 70 -17.19 -2.42 -25.67
CA LEU A 70 -17.98 -1.66 -26.66
C LEU A 70 -17.12 -0.93 -27.71
N LEU A 71 -15.92 -0.47 -27.36
CA LEU A 71 -14.97 0.15 -28.30
C LEU A 71 -14.55 -0.75 -29.48
N LEU A 72 -14.75 -2.07 -29.39
CA LEU A 72 -14.52 -3.01 -30.50
C LEU A 72 -15.78 -3.33 -31.30
N ARG A 73 -16.95 -2.90 -30.81
CA ARG A 73 -18.26 -3.26 -31.35
C ARG A 73 -18.89 -2.12 -32.14
N SER A 74 -18.58 -0.89 -31.78
CA SER A 74 -18.97 0.31 -32.52
C SER A 74 -17.82 1.31 -32.49
N SER A 75 -17.44 1.83 -33.65
CA SER A 75 -16.46 2.93 -33.74
C SER A 75 -16.98 4.22 -33.11
N LEU A 76 -18.31 4.37 -33.01
CA LEU A 76 -18.97 5.51 -32.38
C LEU A 76 -18.99 5.41 -30.84
N ALA A 77 -18.71 4.25 -30.25
CA ALA A 77 -18.63 4.10 -28.80
C ALA A 77 -17.52 4.99 -28.18
N GLU A 78 -16.46 5.26 -28.92
CA GLU A 78 -15.41 6.22 -28.53
C GLU A 78 -16.00 7.61 -28.25
N ARG A 79 -17.00 8.06 -29.01
CA ARG A 79 -17.65 9.38 -28.81
C ARG A 79 -18.39 9.47 -27.48
N LEU A 80 -18.92 8.35 -26.98
CA LEU A 80 -19.54 8.30 -25.66
C LEU A 80 -18.48 8.28 -24.54
N VAL A 81 -17.42 7.47 -24.70
CA VAL A 81 -16.32 7.37 -23.72
C VAL A 81 -15.53 8.68 -23.62
N MET A 82 -15.34 9.37 -24.74
CA MET A 82 -14.56 10.59 -24.84
C MET A 82 -15.42 11.86 -24.81
N HIS A 83 -16.69 11.77 -24.40
CA HIS A 83 -17.59 12.92 -24.39
C HIS A 83 -17.01 14.05 -23.51
N PRO A 84 -16.76 15.28 -24.05
CA PRO A 84 -16.00 16.31 -23.36
C PRO A 84 -16.57 16.73 -22.00
N ALA A 85 -17.89 16.99 -21.94
CA ALA A 85 -18.55 17.36 -20.69
C ALA A 85 -18.40 16.25 -19.63
N ILE A 86 -18.78 15.01 -19.97
CA ILE A 86 -18.63 13.84 -19.09
C ILE A 86 -17.20 13.66 -18.57
N LEU A 87 -16.19 13.70 -19.43
CA LEU A 87 -14.79 13.57 -18.99
C LEU A 87 -14.37 14.71 -18.06
N ALA A 88 -14.81 15.94 -18.33
CA ALA A 88 -14.55 17.07 -17.45
C ALA A 88 -15.24 16.89 -16.08
N MET A 89 -16.46 16.35 -16.05
CA MET A 89 -17.19 16.03 -14.82
C MET A 89 -16.49 14.92 -14.03
N ALA A 90 -16.07 13.85 -14.70
CA ALA A 90 -15.32 12.74 -14.11
C ALA A 90 -13.99 13.22 -13.51
N GLN A 91 -13.21 13.98 -14.28
CA GLN A 91 -11.92 14.49 -13.85
C GLN A 91 -12.04 15.44 -12.65
N ARG A 92 -13.06 16.30 -12.60
CA ARG A 92 -13.27 17.20 -11.45
C ARG A 92 -13.74 16.47 -10.20
N THR A 93 -14.56 15.44 -10.37
CA THR A 93 -15.10 14.66 -9.25
C THR A 93 -14.02 13.76 -8.65
N LEU A 94 -13.27 13.06 -9.49
CA LEU A 94 -12.34 12.02 -9.07
C LEU A 94 -10.90 12.53 -8.90
N GLY A 95 -10.51 13.59 -9.63
CA GLY A 95 -9.14 14.07 -9.70
C GLY A 95 -8.57 14.64 -8.39
N ALA A 96 -9.40 14.90 -7.38
CA ALA A 96 -8.93 15.22 -6.03
C ALA A 96 -8.19 14.05 -5.36
N TRP A 97 -8.47 12.82 -5.81
CA TRP A 97 -8.04 11.57 -5.15
C TRP A 97 -7.10 10.72 -6.00
N CYS A 98 -6.80 11.14 -7.23
CA CYS A 98 -5.91 10.44 -8.14
C CYS A 98 -5.20 11.41 -9.09
N ASP A 99 -4.00 11.03 -9.54
CA ASP A 99 -3.29 11.76 -10.57
C ASP A 99 -3.95 11.60 -11.96
N ARG A 100 -4.60 10.46 -12.17
CA ARG A 100 -5.25 10.09 -13.43
C ARG A 100 -6.47 9.23 -13.14
N ILE A 101 -7.56 9.46 -13.87
CA ILE A 101 -8.71 8.55 -13.93
C ILE A 101 -8.50 7.48 -14.99
N GLN A 102 -9.25 6.38 -14.91
CA GLN A 102 -9.26 5.33 -15.93
C GLN A 102 -10.68 4.85 -16.20
N LEU A 103 -10.85 4.09 -17.29
CA LEU A 103 -12.10 3.43 -17.62
C LEU A 103 -12.32 2.24 -16.69
N ASN A 104 -13.46 2.22 -16.02
CA ASN A 104 -13.87 1.12 -15.17
C ASN A 104 -14.54 0.01 -16.01
N LEU A 105 -15.45 0.38 -16.92
CA LEU A 105 -16.10 -0.51 -17.88
C LEU A 105 -16.76 0.25 -19.03
N THR A 106 -17.02 -0.47 -20.11
CA THR A 106 -18.06 -0.12 -21.11
C THR A 106 -18.97 -1.32 -21.30
N GLN A 107 -20.27 -1.18 -21.03
CA GLN A 107 -21.19 -2.32 -21.10
C GLN A 107 -22.54 -1.92 -21.69
N ALA A 108 -23.03 -2.71 -22.64
CA ALA A 108 -24.39 -2.62 -23.13
C ALA A 108 -25.30 -3.53 -22.29
N ILE A 109 -26.51 -3.05 -22.01
CA ILE A 109 -27.49 -3.69 -21.15
C ILE A 109 -28.84 -3.72 -21.87
N GLU A 110 -29.49 -4.89 -21.88
CA GLU A 110 -30.82 -5.10 -22.43
C GLU A 110 -31.73 -5.70 -21.35
N LEU A 111 -32.74 -4.95 -20.93
CA LEU A 111 -33.70 -5.35 -19.90
C LEU A 111 -35.02 -5.77 -20.55
N HIS A 112 -35.39 -7.05 -20.43
CA HIS A 112 -36.57 -7.62 -21.06
C HIS A 112 -37.85 -7.42 -20.25
N PRO A 113 -39.04 -7.45 -20.90
CA PRO A 113 -40.34 -7.45 -20.22
C PRO A 113 -40.42 -8.46 -19.09
N GLY A 114 -40.96 -8.06 -17.94
CA GLY A 114 -41.09 -8.89 -16.74
C GLY A 114 -39.83 -8.98 -15.88
N ALA A 115 -38.75 -8.28 -16.21
CA ALA A 115 -37.58 -8.22 -15.34
C ALA A 115 -37.92 -7.51 -14.00
N PRO A 116 -37.56 -8.09 -12.84
CA PRO A 116 -37.76 -7.44 -11.55
C PRO A 116 -36.84 -6.23 -11.38
N ALA A 117 -37.16 -5.36 -10.42
CA ALA A 117 -36.26 -4.29 -10.02
C ALA A 117 -35.01 -4.87 -9.35
N GLN A 118 -33.85 -4.24 -9.57
CA GLN A 118 -32.63 -4.63 -8.86
C GLN A 118 -32.71 -4.25 -7.39
N LEU A 119 -31.99 -5.00 -6.56
CA LEU A 119 -31.70 -4.60 -5.18
C LEU A 119 -31.00 -3.23 -5.21
N PRO A 120 -31.40 -2.24 -4.39
CA PRO A 120 -30.67 -0.98 -4.27
C PRO A 120 -29.22 -1.23 -3.85
N HIS A 121 -28.27 -0.64 -4.56
CA HIS A 121 -26.84 -0.85 -4.33
C HIS A 121 -26.04 0.41 -4.68
N ARG A 122 -24.76 0.40 -4.30
CA ARG A 122 -23.76 1.39 -4.70
C ARG A 122 -22.65 0.67 -5.44
N ASP A 123 -22.29 1.18 -6.60
CA ASP A 123 -21.26 0.52 -7.42
C ASP A 123 -19.88 0.63 -6.78
N GLN A 124 -19.66 1.60 -5.90
CA GLN A 124 -18.38 1.70 -5.20
C GLN A 124 -18.11 0.53 -4.24
N ASP A 125 -19.15 -0.20 -3.81
CA ASP A 125 -19.05 -1.31 -2.84
C ASP A 125 -18.25 -2.51 -3.38
N MET A 126 -17.94 -2.50 -4.69
CA MET A 126 -16.97 -3.40 -5.31
C MET A 126 -15.57 -3.32 -4.66
N TRP A 127 -15.23 -2.16 -4.09
CA TRP A 127 -13.94 -1.92 -3.44
C TRP A 127 -14.12 -1.75 -1.93
N GLN A 128 -13.27 -2.41 -1.15
CA GLN A 128 -13.30 -2.42 0.32
C GLN A 128 -12.53 -1.22 0.93
N GLY A 129 -12.70 -0.03 0.34
CA GLY A 129 -12.01 1.19 0.79
C GLY A 129 -12.86 2.04 1.75
N SER A 130 -12.30 3.16 2.22
CA SER A 130 -12.99 4.14 3.06
C SER A 130 -14.23 4.73 2.37
N LEU A 131 -15.39 4.52 2.99
CA LEU A 131 -16.65 5.09 2.54
C LEU A 131 -16.84 6.52 3.06
N GLY A 132 -17.48 7.37 2.27
CA GLY A 132 -17.94 8.69 2.70
C GLY A 132 -16.97 9.86 2.50
N GLU A 133 -15.67 9.57 2.41
CA GLU A 133 -14.65 10.59 2.16
C GLU A 133 -14.24 10.66 0.68
N VAL A 134 -14.05 9.48 0.07
CA VAL A 134 -13.49 9.37 -1.28
C VAL A 134 -14.57 8.90 -2.24
N GLU A 135 -14.66 9.56 -3.39
CA GLU A 135 -15.50 9.11 -4.49
C GLU A 135 -14.68 8.22 -5.43
N TYR A 136 -15.09 6.96 -5.61
CA TYR A 136 -14.30 5.97 -6.35
C TYR A 136 -14.59 5.92 -7.84
N LEU A 137 -15.81 6.26 -8.24
CA LEU A 137 -16.21 6.19 -9.63
C LEU A 137 -17.31 7.19 -9.96
N ILE A 138 -17.51 7.39 -11.26
CA ILE A 138 -18.68 8.05 -11.82
C ILE A 138 -19.23 7.16 -12.93
N ASN A 139 -20.55 7.00 -12.92
CA ASN A 139 -21.29 6.21 -13.89
C ASN A 139 -22.06 7.13 -14.82
N VAL A 140 -22.12 6.73 -16.09
CA VAL A 140 -22.89 7.39 -17.13
C VAL A 140 -23.72 6.35 -17.86
N MET A 141 -25.02 6.43 -17.68
CA MET A 141 -26.01 5.60 -18.35
C MET A 141 -26.56 6.37 -19.55
N TRP A 142 -26.28 5.86 -20.74
CA TRP A 142 -26.73 6.35 -22.03
C TRP A 142 -27.91 5.50 -22.51
N PRO A 143 -29.15 6.01 -22.50
CA PRO A 143 -30.29 5.30 -23.08
C PRO A 143 -30.10 5.13 -24.59
N LEU A 144 -30.26 3.90 -25.10
CA LEU A 144 -30.41 3.64 -26.53
C LEU A 144 -31.90 3.70 -26.91
N THR A 145 -32.75 3.14 -26.04
CA THR A 145 -34.21 3.30 -26.09
C THR A 145 -34.68 4.24 -24.98
N PRO A 146 -35.88 4.85 -25.07
CA PRO A 146 -36.43 5.65 -23.97
C PRO A 146 -36.46 4.90 -22.64
N PHE A 147 -36.06 5.56 -21.56
CA PHE A 147 -36.18 5.09 -20.19
C PHE A 147 -37.42 5.73 -19.57
N THR A 148 -38.38 4.90 -19.19
CA THR A 148 -39.63 5.32 -18.54
C THR A 148 -39.83 4.57 -17.23
N ARG A 149 -40.70 5.08 -16.37
CA ARG A 149 -41.13 4.39 -15.15
C ARG A 149 -41.58 2.96 -15.39
N ASP A 150 -42.29 2.71 -16.49
CA ASP A 150 -42.90 1.41 -16.76
C ASP A 150 -41.93 0.39 -17.36
N ASN A 151 -40.87 0.83 -18.06
CA ASN A 151 -39.93 -0.09 -18.71
C ASN A 151 -38.63 -0.32 -17.92
N GLY A 152 -38.59 0.13 -16.67
CA GLY A 152 -37.46 -0.11 -15.76
C GLY A 152 -36.32 0.89 -15.90
N ALA A 153 -36.65 2.18 -16.10
CA ALA A 153 -35.69 3.27 -15.93
C ALA A 153 -34.95 3.17 -14.58
N THR A 154 -33.73 3.70 -14.54
CA THR A 154 -32.88 3.68 -13.34
C THR A 154 -33.60 4.41 -12.19
N ILE A 155 -33.63 3.77 -11.03
CA ILE A 155 -34.11 4.34 -9.77
C ILE A 155 -32.89 4.89 -9.03
N ILE A 156 -32.97 6.13 -8.57
CA ILE A 156 -31.89 6.84 -7.88
C ILE A 156 -32.44 7.39 -6.56
N TRP A 157 -31.67 7.32 -5.49
CA TRP A 157 -31.96 8.00 -4.22
C TRP A 157 -31.10 9.27 -4.12
N PRO A 158 -31.68 10.46 -4.36
CA PRO A 158 -30.93 11.71 -4.28
C PRO A 158 -30.32 11.93 -2.88
N GLY A 159 -29.13 12.54 -2.84
CA GLY A 159 -28.45 12.91 -1.59
C GLY A 159 -27.96 11.71 -0.76
N SER A 160 -27.90 10.51 -1.35
CA SER A 160 -27.45 9.28 -0.68
C SER A 160 -25.94 8.98 -0.84
N HIS A 161 -25.21 9.92 -1.42
CA HIS A 161 -23.79 9.84 -1.82
C HIS A 161 -22.85 10.45 -0.78
N GLY A 162 -21.54 10.27 -0.97
CA GLY A 162 -20.52 10.78 -0.06
C GLY A 162 -20.76 10.32 1.38
N ALA A 163 -20.62 11.21 2.36
CA ALA A 163 -20.85 10.88 3.77
C ALA A 163 -22.26 10.34 4.07
N ALA A 164 -23.27 10.68 3.26
CA ALA A 164 -24.61 10.14 3.41
C ALA A 164 -24.70 8.65 3.03
N ALA A 165 -23.69 8.10 2.35
CA ALA A 165 -23.61 6.66 2.06
C ALA A 165 -23.44 5.80 3.32
N LEU A 166 -23.02 6.40 4.44
CA LEU A 166 -22.88 5.74 5.74
C LEU A 166 -24.20 5.66 6.53
N LEU A 167 -25.25 6.31 6.04
CA LEU A 167 -26.57 6.25 6.69
C LEU A 167 -27.22 4.89 6.38
N GLU A 168 -27.90 4.33 7.38
CA GLU A 168 -28.64 3.07 7.23
C GLU A 168 -29.79 3.20 6.23
N GLU A 169 -30.48 4.34 6.23
CA GLU A 169 -31.53 4.65 5.27
C GLU A 169 -31.28 5.98 4.52
N PRO A 170 -31.66 6.06 3.23
CA PRO A 170 -31.59 7.29 2.47
C PRO A 170 -32.59 8.32 2.99
N ARG A 171 -32.19 9.60 3.02
CA ARG A 171 -33.02 10.70 3.52
C ARG A 171 -34.18 11.07 2.60
N GLU A 172 -33.96 10.94 1.30
CA GLU A 172 -34.92 11.33 0.27
C GLU A 172 -35.56 10.09 -0.37
N ALA A 173 -36.80 10.24 -0.80
CA ALA A 173 -37.50 9.21 -1.56
C ALA A 173 -36.82 8.99 -2.92
N PRO A 174 -36.84 7.76 -3.46
CA PRO A 174 -36.26 7.50 -4.76
C PRO A 174 -37.01 8.21 -5.88
N ILE A 175 -36.26 8.62 -6.90
CA ILE A 175 -36.78 9.13 -8.16
C ILE A 175 -36.52 8.13 -9.29
N VAL A 176 -37.34 8.20 -10.33
CA VAL A 176 -37.16 7.45 -11.58
C VAL A 176 -36.48 8.38 -12.57
N ALA A 177 -35.28 8.02 -13.02
CA ALA A 177 -34.51 8.81 -13.98
C ALA A 177 -35.00 8.57 -15.41
N GLU A 178 -36.11 9.23 -15.77
CA GLU A 178 -36.66 9.16 -17.12
C GLU A 178 -35.82 9.97 -18.12
N ALA A 179 -35.48 9.34 -19.24
CA ALA A 179 -34.53 9.85 -20.21
C ALA A 179 -34.80 9.34 -21.63
N SER A 180 -34.56 10.18 -22.61
CA SER A 180 -34.67 9.83 -24.03
C SER A 180 -33.32 9.31 -24.55
N ALA A 181 -33.34 8.68 -25.72
CA ALA A 181 -32.11 8.33 -26.42
C ALA A 181 -31.26 9.60 -26.64
N GLY A 182 -29.97 9.54 -26.34
CA GLY A 182 -29.05 10.68 -26.44
C GLY A 182 -28.92 11.53 -25.19
N ASP A 183 -29.82 11.36 -24.20
CA ASP A 183 -29.58 11.89 -22.86
C ASP A 183 -28.45 11.11 -22.16
N ALA A 184 -27.84 11.71 -21.14
CA ALA A 184 -26.89 11.03 -20.27
C ALA A 184 -27.34 11.14 -18.81
N ILE A 185 -27.62 10.00 -18.17
CA ILE A 185 -27.90 9.92 -16.73
C ILE A 185 -26.57 9.67 -16.02
N ILE A 186 -26.12 10.63 -15.22
CA ILE A 186 -24.82 10.62 -14.56
C ILE A 186 -25.05 10.46 -13.07
N PHE A 187 -24.31 9.57 -12.41
CA PHE A 187 -24.42 9.39 -10.97
C PHE A 187 -23.09 8.92 -10.38
N LEU A 188 -22.88 9.28 -9.11
CA LEU A 188 -21.67 8.92 -8.37
C LEU A 188 -21.70 7.44 -7.95
N GLY A 189 -20.52 6.84 -7.76
CA GLY A 189 -20.40 5.48 -7.25
C GLY A 189 -21.00 5.28 -5.88
N SER A 190 -20.96 6.32 -5.05
CA SER A 190 -21.57 6.35 -3.72
C SER A 190 -23.08 6.57 -3.72
N THR A 191 -23.69 6.93 -4.85
CA THR A 191 -25.14 7.14 -4.94
C THR A 191 -25.89 5.82 -4.96
N LEU A 192 -26.83 5.63 -4.03
CA LEU A 192 -27.70 4.46 -3.98
C LEU A 192 -28.63 4.46 -5.20
N HIS A 193 -28.65 3.35 -5.93
CA HIS A 193 -29.43 3.22 -7.16
C HIS A 193 -29.75 1.75 -7.50
N GLY A 194 -30.52 1.56 -8.56
CA GLY A 194 -30.76 0.25 -9.16
C GLY A 194 -31.68 0.34 -10.38
N ALA A 195 -31.63 -0.63 -11.30
CA ALA A 195 -32.59 -0.67 -12.39
C ALA A 195 -34.01 -0.92 -11.87
N GLY A 196 -34.99 -0.18 -12.40
CA GLY A 196 -36.41 -0.43 -12.12
C GLY A 196 -36.92 -1.73 -12.74
N ALA A 197 -38.08 -2.19 -12.29
CA ALA A 197 -38.75 -3.33 -12.90
C ALA A 197 -39.26 -2.98 -14.30
N ASN A 198 -39.05 -3.85 -15.29
CA ASN A 198 -39.66 -3.69 -16.60
C ASN A 198 -41.06 -4.33 -16.60
N ARG A 199 -42.08 -3.50 -16.41
CA ARG A 199 -43.50 -3.86 -16.41
C ARG A 199 -44.17 -3.68 -17.77
N SER A 200 -43.43 -3.11 -18.73
CA SER A 200 -43.89 -2.89 -20.10
C SER A 200 -43.81 -4.16 -20.96
N ARG A 201 -44.23 -4.05 -22.22
CA ARG A 201 -44.02 -5.08 -23.26
C ARG A 201 -42.80 -4.83 -24.13
N CYS A 202 -42.07 -3.74 -23.89
CA CYS A 202 -40.92 -3.33 -24.69
C CYS A 202 -39.61 -3.71 -24.02
N VAL A 203 -38.60 -4.00 -24.83
CA VAL A 203 -37.21 -4.18 -24.36
C VAL A 203 -36.58 -2.81 -24.15
N ARG A 204 -35.91 -2.60 -23.01
CA ARG A 204 -35.17 -1.37 -22.70
C ARG A 204 -33.67 -1.61 -22.88
N ARG A 205 -33.03 -0.84 -23.75
CA ARG A 205 -31.59 -0.91 -24.01
C ARG A 205 -30.87 0.36 -23.58
N GLY A 206 -29.69 0.20 -23.02
CA GLY A 206 -28.80 1.30 -22.69
C GLY A 206 -27.35 0.85 -22.58
N ILE A 207 -26.45 1.82 -22.54
CA ILE A 207 -25.02 1.64 -22.37
C ILE A 207 -24.63 2.28 -21.04
N ILE A 208 -23.91 1.54 -20.20
CA ILE A 208 -23.22 2.08 -19.03
C ILE A 208 -21.74 2.24 -19.36
N ILE A 209 -21.23 3.45 -19.14
CA ILE A 209 -19.81 3.77 -19.16
C ILE A 209 -19.46 4.26 -17.77
N SER A 210 -18.38 3.72 -17.21
CA SER A 210 -17.95 4.05 -15.86
C SER A 210 -16.49 4.44 -15.88
N TYR A 211 -16.12 5.46 -15.11
CA TYR A 211 -14.74 5.89 -14.90
C TYR A 211 -14.44 5.79 -13.42
N CYS A 212 -13.23 5.34 -13.06
CA CYS A 212 -12.81 5.22 -11.68
C CYS A 212 -11.42 5.83 -11.44
N LEU A 213 -11.02 5.90 -10.18
CA LEU A 213 -9.67 6.31 -9.79
C LEU A 213 -8.62 5.41 -10.46
N GLY A 214 -7.56 6.01 -11.01
CA GLY A 214 -6.52 5.29 -11.76
C GLY A 214 -5.69 4.31 -10.94
N TRP A 215 -5.84 4.30 -9.62
CA TRP A 215 -5.18 3.35 -8.72
C TRP A 215 -6.05 2.16 -8.30
N LEU A 216 -7.33 2.14 -8.70
CA LEU A 216 -8.22 1.03 -8.46
C LEU A 216 -8.07 -0.05 -9.53
N LYS A 217 -8.39 -1.30 -9.17
CA LYS A 217 -8.61 -2.35 -10.17
C LYS A 217 -9.98 -2.13 -10.82
N PRO A 218 -10.07 -1.97 -12.15
CA PRO A 218 -11.35 -1.83 -12.86
C PRO A 218 -12.24 -3.08 -12.73
N TYR A 219 -13.56 -2.89 -12.88
CA TYR A 219 -14.54 -3.95 -12.99
C TYR A 219 -14.30 -4.81 -14.24
N GLU A 220 -14.16 -4.18 -15.41
CA GLU A 220 -13.76 -4.85 -16.65
C GLU A 220 -12.25 -4.73 -16.80
N ASN A 221 -11.54 -5.85 -16.89
CA ASN A 221 -10.09 -5.86 -17.12
C ASN A 221 -9.77 -5.28 -18.51
N GLN A 222 -9.50 -3.97 -18.58
CA GLN A 222 -9.35 -3.22 -19.82
C GLN A 222 -8.23 -3.77 -20.71
N TRP A 223 -7.12 -4.24 -20.13
CA TRP A 223 -6.00 -4.82 -20.88
C TRP A 223 -6.32 -6.17 -21.53
N LEU A 224 -7.33 -6.90 -21.02
CA LEU A 224 -7.82 -8.13 -21.65
C LEU A 224 -8.95 -7.85 -22.64
N ALA A 225 -9.77 -6.84 -22.36
CA ALA A 225 -10.78 -6.35 -23.30
C ALA A 225 -10.15 -5.76 -24.57
N TYR A 226 -9.05 -5.03 -24.37
CA TYR A 226 -8.29 -4.24 -25.36
C TYR A 226 -6.78 -4.50 -25.18
N PRO A 227 -6.28 -5.64 -25.67
CA PRO A 227 -4.85 -5.95 -25.62
C PRO A 227 -4.02 -4.97 -26.49
N PRO A 228 -2.67 -4.94 -26.35
CA PRO A 228 -1.84 -3.88 -26.94
C PRO A 228 -2.02 -3.71 -28.46
N GLU A 229 -2.22 -4.81 -29.17
CA GLU A 229 -2.46 -4.85 -30.62
C GLU A 229 -3.75 -4.14 -31.05
N ILE A 230 -4.72 -4.05 -30.15
CA ILE A 230 -5.97 -3.30 -30.32
C ILE A 230 -5.77 -1.85 -29.85
N ALA A 231 -5.32 -1.67 -28.61
CA ALA A 231 -5.27 -0.36 -27.97
C ALA A 231 -4.29 0.61 -28.62
N ARG A 232 -3.25 0.11 -29.33
CA ARG A 232 -2.34 0.94 -30.13
C ARG A 232 -3.02 1.73 -31.24
N ASN A 233 -4.24 1.33 -31.65
CA ASN A 233 -5.00 2.01 -32.70
C ASN A 233 -5.99 3.03 -32.12
N PHE A 234 -6.13 3.12 -30.80
CA PHE A 234 -6.92 4.18 -30.16
C PHE A 234 -6.16 5.50 -30.18
N VAL A 235 -6.89 6.61 -30.13
CA VAL A 235 -6.28 7.90 -29.84
C VAL A 235 -5.56 7.84 -28.47
N PRO A 236 -4.44 8.56 -28.28
CA PRO A 236 -3.61 8.41 -27.08
C PRO A 236 -4.36 8.57 -25.76
N GLU A 237 -5.34 9.47 -25.71
CA GLU A 237 -6.15 9.73 -24.52
C GLU A 237 -7.08 8.55 -24.18
N LEU A 238 -7.67 7.92 -25.20
CA LEU A 238 -8.50 6.73 -25.03
C LEU A 238 -7.65 5.52 -24.61
N ALA A 239 -6.48 5.34 -25.23
CA ALA A 239 -5.52 4.31 -24.82
C ALA A 239 -5.10 4.49 -23.35
N ALA A 240 -4.86 5.73 -22.92
CA ALA A 240 -4.56 6.05 -21.54
C ALA A 240 -5.72 5.71 -20.58
N LEU A 241 -6.98 6.03 -20.95
CA LEU A 241 -8.16 5.64 -20.18
C LEU A 241 -8.33 4.11 -20.11
N ALA A 242 -7.99 3.39 -21.17
CA ALA A 242 -7.99 1.93 -21.20
C ALA A 242 -6.83 1.28 -20.42
N GLY A 243 -6.03 2.08 -19.70
CA GLY A 243 -4.98 1.58 -18.80
C GLY A 243 -3.58 1.50 -19.40
N TYR A 244 -3.33 2.09 -20.58
CA TYR A 244 -2.00 2.22 -21.18
C TYR A 244 -1.30 3.53 -20.79
N ALA A 245 -1.45 3.92 -19.52
CA ALA A 245 -0.79 5.06 -18.91
C ALA A 245 -0.51 4.75 -17.44
N GLN A 246 0.64 5.18 -16.92
CA GLN A 246 0.95 5.05 -15.49
C GLN A 246 0.09 6.01 -14.68
N HIS A 247 -0.41 5.53 -13.55
CA HIS A 247 -0.92 6.38 -12.49
C HIS A 247 0.25 6.76 -11.58
N ARG A 248 0.51 8.06 -11.38
CA ARG A 248 1.65 8.49 -10.56
C ARG A 248 1.31 8.48 -9.07
N PRO A 249 2.24 8.10 -8.19
CA PRO A 249 3.60 7.63 -8.50
C PRO A 249 3.66 6.13 -8.87
N ASN A 250 4.35 5.80 -9.97
CA ASN A 250 4.84 4.45 -10.30
C ASN A 250 3.83 3.29 -10.26
N LEU A 251 2.54 3.52 -10.52
CA LEU A 251 1.50 2.47 -10.52
C LEU A 251 1.04 2.12 -11.93
N GLY A 252 0.76 0.82 -12.15
CA GLY A 252 0.29 0.29 -13.42
C GLY A 252 1.39 0.13 -14.47
N ASN A 253 2.57 -0.33 -14.06
CA ASN A 253 3.74 -0.41 -14.94
C ASN A 253 3.84 -1.75 -15.68
N PHE A 254 4.54 -1.75 -16.82
CA PHE A 254 5.13 -2.94 -17.43
C PHE A 254 6.66 -2.83 -17.30
N GLU A 255 7.29 -3.75 -16.58
CA GLU A 255 8.74 -3.72 -16.26
C GLU A 255 9.26 -2.36 -15.75
N GLY A 256 8.45 -1.67 -14.93
CA GLY A 256 8.82 -0.36 -14.39
C GLY A 256 8.70 0.80 -15.37
N GLN A 257 8.11 0.59 -16.56
CA GLN A 257 7.78 1.63 -17.53
C GLN A 257 6.27 1.72 -17.78
N CYS A 258 5.86 2.73 -18.55
CA CYS A 258 4.48 2.87 -19.00
C CYS A 258 4.07 1.71 -19.92
N PRO A 259 2.91 1.05 -19.70
CA PRO A 259 2.47 -0.07 -20.55
C PRO A 259 2.33 0.27 -22.03
N SER A 260 2.27 1.55 -22.40
CA SER A 260 2.28 2.00 -23.79
C SER A 260 3.52 1.55 -24.57
N VAL A 261 4.61 1.15 -23.89
CA VAL A 261 5.77 0.52 -24.56
C VAL A 261 5.38 -0.74 -25.35
N LEU A 262 4.33 -1.44 -24.92
CA LEU A 262 3.82 -2.65 -25.59
C LEU A 262 3.17 -2.38 -26.94
N PHE A 263 2.90 -1.12 -27.30
CA PHE A 263 2.37 -0.79 -28.64
C PHE A 263 3.38 -1.09 -29.76
N GLY A 264 4.67 -1.10 -29.44
CA GLY A 264 5.75 -1.56 -30.33
C GLY A 264 5.92 -3.09 -30.37
N GLY A 265 5.15 -3.85 -29.60
CA GLY A 265 5.33 -5.28 -29.36
C GLY A 265 5.96 -5.58 -28.00
N TYR A 266 6.05 -6.87 -27.65
CA TYR A 266 6.74 -7.31 -26.45
C TYR A 266 8.25 -7.10 -26.61
N PRO A 267 8.95 -6.48 -25.64
CA PRO A 267 10.39 -6.34 -25.66
C PRO A 267 11.09 -7.71 -25.69
N GLU A 268 12.13 -7.84 -26.51
CA GLU A 268 12.97 -9.05 -26.55
C GLU A 268 13.93 -9.15 -25.35
N ALA A 269 14.21 -8.03 -24.69
CA ALA A 269 15.08 -7.91 -23.53
C ALA A 269 14.41 -7.11 -22.41
N PRO A 270 14.81 -7.32 -21.14
CA PRO A 270 14.26 -6.59 -20.01
C PRO A 270 14.44 -5.08 -20.13
N LEU A 271 13.42 -4.32 -19.73
CA LEU A 271 13.43 -2.86 -19.71
C LEU A 271 14.00 -2.32 -18.40
N ALA A 272 14.76 -1.21 -18.48
CA ALA A 272 15.11 -0.44 -17.31
C ALA A 272 13.88 0.31 -16.78
N ALA A 273 13.65 0.27 -15.47
CA ALA A 273 12.58 1.04 -14.84
C ALA A 273 12.81 2.55 -15.01
N THR A 274 11.74 3.28 -15.29
CA THR A 274 11.76 4.75 -15.39
C THR A 274 10.77 5.33 -14.39
N ASP A 275 11.23 6.30 -13.59
CA ASP A 275 10.40 6.98 -12.61
C ASP A 275 9.24 7.74 -13.27
N ALA A 276 8.03 7.44 -12.81
CA ALA A 276 6.79 8.14 -13.09
C ALA A 276 6.29 8.83 -11.81
N LEU A 277 7.05 9.80 -11.32
CA LEU A 277 6.75 10.57 -10.12
C LEU A 277 5.88 11.79 -10.42
N ARG A 278 5.10 12.25 -9.42
CA ARG A 278 4.43 13.55 -9.50
C ARG A 278 5.49 14.68 -9.49
N PRO A 279 5.22 15.85 -10.10
CA PRO A 279 6.20 16.93 -10.19
C PRO A 279 6.83 17.32 -8.85
N GLY A 280 6.03 17.43 -7.78
CA GLY A 280 6.54 17.72 -6.44
C GLY A 280 7.40 16.60 -5.84
N GLN A 281 7.12 15.34 -6.17
CA GLN A 281 7.93 14.21 -5.72
C GLN A 281 9.25 14.12 -6.49
N ALA A 282 9.23 14.40 -7.79
CA ALA A 282 10.45 14.50 -8.60
C ALA A 282 11.36 15.61 -8.06
N ALA A 283 10.82 16.80 -7.77
CA ALA A 283 11.61 17.89 -7.17
C ALA A 283 12.21 17.52 -5.81
N LEU A 284 11.42 16.88 -4.92
CA LEU A 284 11.92 16.38 -3.64
C LEU A 284 13.03 15.33 -3.80
N LEU A 285 12.90 14.45 -4.80
CA LEU A 285 13.93 13.46 -5.12
C LEU A 285 15.20 14.14 -5.64
N ASP A 286 15.05 15.11 -6.54
CA ASP A 286 16.17 15.87 -7.09
C ASP A 286 16.95 16.59 -5.98
N ASP A 287 16.25 17.24 -5.04
CA ASP A 287 16.86 17.89 -3.87
C ASP A 287 17.56 16.89 -2.97
N PHE A 288 16.93 15.74 -2.70
CA PHE A 288 17.50 14.67 -1.89
C PHE A 288 18.77 14.09 -2.52
N VAL A 289 18.73 13.80 -3.83
CA VAL A 289 19.88 13.28 -4.60
C VAL A 289 20.97 14.34 -4.73
N ALA A 290 20.63 15.61 -4.92
CA ALA A 290 21.61 16.70 -4.92
C ALA A 290 22.32 16.81 -3.57
N GLY A 291 21.59 16.70 -2.46
CA GLY A 291 22.15 16.63 -1.12
C GLY A 291 23.09 15.45 -0.94
N GLN A 292 22.70 14.26 -1.43
CA GLN A 292 23.56 13.07 -1.42
C GLN A 292 24.79 13.23 -2.29
N ARG A 293 24.69 13.80 -3.50
CA ARG A 293 25.84 14.02 -4.39
C ARG A 293 26.80 15.06 -3.83
N GLN A 294 26.30 16.06 -3.12
CA GLN A 294 27.15 17.01 -2.39
C GLN A 294 27.81 16.33 -1.18
N ALA A 295 27.09 15.47 -0.46
CA ALA A 295 27.65 14.64 0.60
C ALA A 295 28.69 13.64 0.06
N ASP A 296 28.46 13.04 -1.11
CA ASP A 296 29.35 12.10 -1.81
C ASP A 296 30.52 12.80 -2.48
N GLY A 297 30.35 14.03 -2.97
CA GLY A 297 31.44 14.89 -3.44
C GLY A 297 32.35 15.30 -2.30
N ARG A 298 31.77 15.63 -1.13
CA ARG A 298 32.50 15.77 0.13
C ARG A 298 33.12 14.44 0.58
N ALA A 299 32.43 13.31 0.45
CA ALA A 299 32.91 11.99 0.85
C ALA A 299 34.00 11.40 -0.07
N ARG A 300 33.98 11.72 -1.37
CA ARG A 300 35.05 11.39 -2.34
C ARG A 300 36.29 12.25 -2.13
N ALA A 301 36.13 13.50 -1.69
CA ALA A 301 37.23 14.27 -1.12
C ALA A 301 37.71 13.68 0.23
N MET A 302 36.88 12.90 0.92
CA MET A 302 37.16 12.17 2.17
C MET A 302 37.31 10.63 1.98
N ASN A 303 37.89 10.16 0.86
CA ASN A 303 38.00 8.73 0.49
C ASN A 303 38.80 7.81 1.47
N ALA A 304 38.95 8.23 2.73
CA ALA A 304 39.25 7.41 3.89
C ALA A 304 37.99 6.80 4.58
N GLY A 305 36.77 7.27 4.28
CA GLY A 305 35.54 6.93 5.02
C GLY A 305 34.87 5.58 4.71
N SER A 306 34.86 5.10 3.46
CA SER A 306 34.16 3.85 3.08
C SER A 306 34.82 2.58 3.64
N THR A 307 36.13 2.64 3.90
CA THR A 307 36.87 1.56 4.57
C THR A 307 36.48 1.47 6.05
N MET A 308 36.16 2.59 6.70
CA MET A 308 35.84 2.64 8.13
C MET A 308 34.49 1.97 8.44
N GLU A 309 33.43 2.27 7.68
CA GLU A 309 32.10 1.67 7.94
C GLU A 309 32.11 0.15 7.70
N ARG A 310 32.78 -0.30 6.63
CA ARG A 310 32.98 -1.74 6.36
C ARG A 310 33.72 -2.43 7.52
N VAL A 311 34.79 -1.81 8.00
CA VAL A 311 35.61 -2.33 9.12
C VAL A 311 34.79 -2.37 10.41
N TYR A 312 33.99 -1.34 10.68
CA TYR A 312 33.09 -1.27 11.83
C TYR A 312 32.02 -2.36 11.80
N LEU A 313 31.30 -2.53 10.69
CA LEU A 313 30.23 -3.52 10.57
C LEU A 313 30.75 -4.96 10.70
N ASP A 314 31.88 -5.29 10.06
CA ASP A 314 32.50 -6.62 10.17
C ASP A 314 32.95 -6.89 11.61
N LEU A 315 33.65 -5.92 12.25
CA LEU A 315 34.12 -6.09 13.62
C LEU A 315 32.95 -6.22 14.62
N LYS A 316 31.89 -5.44 14.45
CA LYS A 316 30.66 -5.53 15.26
C LYS A 316 30.02 -6.92 15.12
N ALA A 317 29.90 -7.44 13.90
CA ALA A 317 29.33 -8.76 13.66
C ALA A 317 30.14 -9.88 14.34
N ARG A 318 31.49 -9.83 14.25
CA ARG A 318 32.38 -10.81 14.90
C ARG A 318 32.28 -10.79 16.43
N LEU A 319 32.19 -9.60 17.02
CA LEU A 319 32.01 -9.42 18.47
C LEU A 319 30.67 -9.97 18.95
N LEU A 320 29.56 -9.64 18.26
CA LEU A 320 28.25 -10.16 18.60
C LEU A 320 28.20 -11.69 18.43
N ALA A 321 28.85 -12.23 17.40
CA ALA A 321 29.00 -13.68 17.20
C ALA A 321 29.87 -14.38 18.27
N GLY A 322 30.46 -13.65 19.22
CA GLY A 322 31.26 -14.20 20.30
C GLY A 322 32.62 -14.74 19.85
N GLN A 323 33.14 -14.29 18.70
CA GLN A 323 34.45 -14.73 18.19
C GLN A 323 35.62 -14.25 19.07
N TYR A 324 35.39 -13.23 19.88
CA TYR A 324 36.34 -12.70 20.86
C TYR A 324 35.76 -12.88 22.27
N PRO A 325 36.29 -13.84 23.06
CA PRO A 325 35.87 -14.01 24.45
C PRO A 325 36.04 -12.74 25.30
N PRO A 326 35.25 -12.57 26.38
CA PRO A 326 35.44 -11.49 27.35
C PRO A 326 36.89 -11.33 27.79
N GLY A 327 37.39 -10.10 27.87
CA GLY A 327 38.77 -9.80 28.26
C GLY A 327 39.84 -9.97 27.16
N THR A 328 39.50 -10.55 26.01
CA THR A 328 40.44 -10.72 24.89
C THR A 328 40.94 -9.37 24.39
N ARG A 329 42.26 -9.22 24.25
CA ARG A 329 42.85 -7.99 23.71
C ARG A 329 42.61 -7.89 22.20
N LEU A 330 41.97 -6.80 21.77
CA LEU A 330 41.71 -6.46 20.38
C LEU A 330 42.83 -5.54 19.87
N ASP A 331 43.83 -6.13 19.22
CA ASP A 331 44.97 -5.39 18.64
C ASP A 331 44.58 -4.77 17.28
N PRO A 332 44.54 -3.42 17.13
CA PRO A 332 44.20 -2.77 15.88
C PRO A 332 45.09 -3.18 14.69
N VAL A 333 46.36 -3.52 14.93
CA VAL A 333 47.32 -3.90 13.89
C VAL A 333 47.04 -5.31 13.36
N GLN A 334 46.71 -6.25 14.25
CA GLN A 334 46.34 -7.61 13.86
C GLN A 334 44.97 -7.63 13.16
N LEU A 335 44.01 -6.88 13.70
CA LEU A 335 42.67 -6.75 13.11
C LEU A 335 42.74 -6.13 11.71
N ALA A 336 43.57 -5.11 11.49
CA ALA A 336 43.80 -4.49 10.18
C ALA A 336 44.19 -5.50 9.10
N LYS A 337 45.07 -6.46 9.41
CA LYS A 337 45.45 -7.55 8.48
C LYS A 337 44.25 -8.43 8.14
N SER A 338 43.49 -8.86 9.15
CA SER A 338 42.32 -9.74 8.95
C SER A 338 41.15 -9.06 8.22
N LEU A 339 41.02 -7.75 8.37
CA LEU A 339 39.95 -6.93 7.80
C LEU A 339 40.35 -6.32 6.45
N ARG A 340 41.56 -6.60 5.95
CA ARG A 340 42.14 -6.03 4.73
C ARG A 340 41.99 -4.50 4.71
N ALA A 341 42.41 -3.84 5.80
CA ALA A 341 42.33 -2.39 6.00
C ALA A 341 43.61 -1.85 6.66
N SER A 342 43.78 -0.53 6.71
CA SER A 342 44.85 0.10 7.50
C SER A 342 44.46 0.18 8.99
N ALA A 343 45.42 0.46 9.88
CA ALA A 343 45.17 0.49 11.33
C ALA A 343 44.26 1.66 11.78
N THR A 344 44.22 2.76 11.04
CA THR A 344 43.42 3.95 11.34
C THR A 344 41.90 3.69 11.34
N PRO A 345 41.28 3.14 10.27
CA PRO A 345 39.84 2.83 10.27
C PRO A 345 39.46 1.75 11.31
N VAL A 346 40.39 0.85 11.64
CA VAL A 346 40.18 -0.17 12.69
C VAL A 346 40.15 0.47 14.07
N ARG A 347 41.07 1.39 14.36
CA ARG A 347 41.10 2.11 15.64
C ARG A 347 39.85 2.97 15.82
N GLU A 348 39.39 3.63 14.77
CA GLU A 348 38.16 4.43 14.83
C GLU A 348 36.93 3.54 15.04
N ALA A 349 36.84 2.41 14.33
CA ALA A 349 35.79 1.43 14.57
C ALA A 349 35.78 0.92 16.01
N LEU A 350 36.95 0.65 16.59
CA LEU A 350 37.09 0.26 18.00
C LEU A 350 36.65 1.39 18.96
N HIS A 351 36.99 2.64 18.69
CA HIS A 351 36.50 3.77 19.48
C HIS A 351 34.98 3.95 19.38
N ARG A 352 34.40 3.75 18.19
CA ARG A 352 32.93 3.78 18.01
C ARG A 352 32.25 2.64 18.76
N LEU A 353 32.78 1.42 18.68
CA LEU A 353 32.28 0.27 19.44
C LEU A 353 32.40 0.49 20.96
N ALA A 354 33.44 1.18 21.41
CA ALA A 354 33.59 1.60 22.81
C ALA A 354 32.55 2.67 23.19
N GLY A 355 32.27 3.63 22.30
CA GLY A 355 31.20 4.61 22.45
C GLY A 355 29.81 3.97 22.53
N GLU A 356 29.59 2.87 21.79
CA GLU A 356 28.38 2.04 21.85
C GLU A 356 28.36 1.09 23.06
N ARG A 357 29.43 1.07 23.86
CA ARG A 357 29.64 0.21 25.03
C ARG A 357 29.56 -1.29 24.74
N ILE A 358 29.94 -1.68 23.51
CA ILE A 358 30.06 -3.08 23.09
C ILE A 358 31.43 -3.63 23.54
N ILE A 359 32.44 -2.78 23.62
CA ILE A 359 33.78 -3.07 24.13
C ILE A 359 34.21 -1.99 25.11
N ASP A 360 35.20 -2.30 25.95
CA ASP A 360 35.86 -1.34 26.81
C ASP A 360 37.14 -0.80 26.13
N SER A 361 37.44 0.46 26.41
CA SER A 361 38.70 1.11 26.05
C SER A 361 39.50 1.40 27.31
N TRP A 362 40.64 0.74 27.47
CA TRP A 362 41.51 0.87 28.64
C TRP A 362 42.72 1.72 28.26
N HIS A 363 43.02 2.75 29.06
CA HIS A 363 44.14 3.64 28.80
C HIS A 363 45.45 2.85 28.78
N GLN A 364 46.24 2.98 27.70
CA GLN A 364 47.48 2.22 27.44
C GLN A 364 47.35 0.69 27.20
N GLU A 365 46.26 0.04 27.62
CA GLU A 365 46.08 -1.41 27.45
C GLU A 365 45.31 -1.83 26.18
N GLY A 366 44.60 -0.90 25.54
CA GLY A 366 43.90 -1.11 24.27
C GLY A 366 42.42 -1.41 24.46
N PHE A 367 41.82 -2.19 23.55
CA PHE A 367 40.39 -2.49 23.54
C PHE A 367 40.12 -3.94 23.90
N ARG A 368 39.06 -4.20 24.66
CA ARG A 368 38.68 -5.56 25.08
C ARG A 368 37.16 -5.69 25.14
N PRO A 369 36.56 -6.83 24.76
CA PRO A 369 35.18 -7.11 25.13
C PRO A 369 35.04 -7.09 26.67
N PRO A 370 33.94 -6.55 27.22
CA PRO A 370 33.82 -6.28 28.65
C PRO A 370 33.81 -7.58 29.46
N ILE A 371 34.50 -7.57 30.60
CA ILE A 371 34.39 -8.61 31.62
C ILE A 371 33.36 -8.11 32.64
N LEU A 372 32.10 -8.54 32.49
CA LEU A 372 31.06 -8.16 33.44
C LEU A 372 31.11 -9.04 34.68
N ALA A 373 31.08 -8.42 35.86
CA ALA A 373 30.75 -9.09 37.10
C ALA A 373 29.26 -9.41 37.17
N GLU A 374 28.87 -10.26 38.13
CA GLU A 374 27.46 -10.57 38.38
C GLU A 374 26.63 -9.30 38.60
N ALA A 375 27.14 -8.34 39.36
CA ALA A 375 26.48 -7.07 39.63
C ALA A 375 26.22 -6.26 38.35
N ASP A 376 27.18 -6.21 37.42
CA ASP A 376 27.04 -5.44 36.18
C ASP A 376 25.97 -6.05 35.25
N LEU A 377 25.94 -7.38 35.17
CA LEU A 377 24.94 -8.08 34.37
C LEU A 377 23.54 -7.97 34.99
N HIS A 378 23.47 -8.03 36.32
CA HIS A 378 22.24 -7.78 37.07
C HIS A 378 21.68 -6.39 36.75
N ASP A 379 22.50 -5.35 36.81
CA ASP A 379 22.09 -3.97 36.49
C ASP A 379 21.65 -3.82 35.04
N LEU A 380 22.34 -4.47 34.09
CA LEU A 380 21.94 -4.49 32.69
C LEU A 380 20.55 -5.12 32.49
N TYR A 381 20.25 -6.22 33.18
CA TYR A 381 18.94 -6.85 33.14
C TYR A 381 17.85 -6.04 33.84
N ASN A 382 18.17 -5.38 34.95
CA ASN A 382 17.24 -4.49 35.64
C ASN A 382 16.86 -3.30 34.74
N TRP A 383 17.86 -2.68 34.12
CA TRP A 383 17.68 -1.60 33.15
C TRP A 383 16.81 -2.05 31.95
N ALA A 384 17.05 -3.25 31.43
CA ALA A 384 16.25 -3.84 30.37
C ALA A 384 14.77 -3.96 30.72
N SER A 385 14.47 -4.44 31.93
CA SER A 385 13.11 -4.55 32.44
C SER A 385 12.39 -3.20 32.43
N HIS A 386 13.06 -2.15 32.89
CA HIS A 386 12.49 -0.81 32.94
C HIS A 386 12.25 -0.20 31.55
N LEU A 387 13.23 -0.30 30.64
CA LEU A 387 13.11 0.24 29.29
C LEU A 387 11.99 -0.42 28.49
N LEU A 388 11.92 -1.75 28.48
CA LEU A 388 10.86 -2.48 27.80
C LEU A 388 9.49 -2.21 28.42
N GLY A 389 9.43 -2.07 29.74
CA GLY A 389 8.22 -1.66 30.44
C GLY A 389 7.76 -0.24 30.11
N LEU A 390 8.68 0.69 29.84
CA LEU A 390 8.37 2.04 29.36
C LEU A 390 7.87 2.03 27.90
N ALA A 391 8.51 1.26 27.02
CA ALA A 391 8.06 1.10 25.64
C ALA A 391 6.61 0.58 25.54
N LEU A 392 6.25 -0.40 26.37
CA LEU A 392 4.91 -0.99 26.42
C LEU A 392 3.85 -0.15 27.15
N ARG A 393 4.22 1.00 27.74
CA ARG A 393 3.29 1.92 28.41
C ARG A 393 2.77 3.03 27.51
N SER A 394 3.47 3.31 26.41
CA SER A 394 3.04 4.33 25.44
C SER A 394 1.89 3.75 24.59
N GLU A 395 0.85 4.52 24.29
CA GLU A 395 -0.30 4.08 23.46
C GLU A 395 0.19 3.52 22.11
N VAL A 396 0.10 2.20 21.90
CA VAL A 396 0.50 1.56 20.62
C VAL A 396 -0.74 1.28 19.77
N PRO A 397 -0.84 1.97 18.62
CA PRO A 397 -1.16 1.25 17.39
C PRO A 397 -0.11 1.56 16.30
N VAL A 398 0.59 0.52 15.86
CA VAL A 398 1.00 0.36 14.45
C VAL A 398 0.67 -1.09 14.06
N PRO A 399 -0.20 -1.30 13.06
CA PRO A 399 -0.42 -2.61 12.47
C PRO A 399 0.79 -3.00 11.62
N ASP A 400 1.19 -4.26 11.77
CA ASP A 400 2.08 -4.98 10.86
C ASP A 400 3.55 -4.49 10.82
N PRO A 401 4.45 -4.97 11.71
CA PRO A 401 5.86 -5.00 11.34
C PRO A 401 5.98 -5.85 10.06
N PRO A 402 6.83 -5.47 9.08
CA PRO A 402 7.03 -6.26 7.87
C PRO A 402 7.21 -7.73 8.25
N ALA A 403 6.52 -8.64 7.56
CA ALA A 403 6.41 -10.08 7.84
C ALA A 403 7.75 -10.82 8.11
N VAL A 404 8.88 -10.14 7.92
CA VAL A 404 10.24 -10.52 8.25
C VAL A 404 10.56 -10.51 9.76
N LEU A 405 9.89 -9.70 10.60
CA LEU A 405 10.33 -9.52 12.01
C LEU A 405 9.63 -10.41 13.06
N VAL A 406 8.59 -11.17 12.72
CA VAL A 406 7.90 -12.02 13.70
C VAL A 406 7.51 -13.37 13.09
N ASN A 407 8.51 -14.13 12.63
CA ASN A 407 8.40 -15.58 12.71
C ASN A 407 9.27 -16.09 13.86
N LEU A 408 8.86 -15.79 15.09
CA LEU A 408 9.52 -16.31 16.30
C LEU A 408 9.47 -17.85 16.36
N ALA A 409 8.62 -18.49 15.56
CA ALA A 409 8.58 -19.94 15.39
C ALA A 409 9.63 -20.49 14.38
N SER A 410 10.26 -19.65 13.56
CA SER A 410 11.32 -20.07 12.62
C SER A 410 12.75 -19.84 13.12
N HIS A 411 12.94 -19.13 14.23
CA HIS A 411 14.27 -18.92 14.80
C HIS A 411 14.63 -20.12 15.68
N ALA A 412 15.61 -20.91 15.26
CA ALA A 412 16.13 -22.03 16.05
C ALA A 412 16.99 -21.57 17.24
N ASP A 413 17.50 -20.34 17.20
CA ASP A 413 18.38 -19.75 18.21
C ASP A 413 17.62 -18.81 19.18
N TYR A 414 17.81 -19.05 20.49
CA TYR A 414 17.16 -18.27 21.56
C TYR A 414 17.60 -16.80 21.59
N ALA A 415 18.88 -16.51 21.33
CA ALA A 415 19.40 -15.16 21.42
C ALA A 415 18.84 -14.28 20.30
N GLU A 416 18.73 -14.83 19.09
CA GLU A 416 18.10 -14.17 17.93
C GLU A 416 16.60 -13.96 18.13
N ALA A 417 15.87 -14.96 18.65
CA ALA A 417 14.43 -14.82 18.92
C ALA A 417 14.15 -13.73 19.98
N LEU A 418 14.98 -13.67 21.04
CA LEU A 418 14.87 -12.62 22.06
C LEU A 418 15.25 -11.23 21.50
N ASP A 419 16.22 -11.19 20.57
CA ASP A 419 16.60 -9.98 19.83
C ASP A 419 15.40 -9.39 19.09
N SER A 420 14.80 -10.21 18.24
CA SER A 420 13.68 -9.84 17.40
C SER A 420 12.50 -9.35 18.22
N LEU A 421 12.15 -10.04 19.31
CA LEU A 421 11.05 -9.60 20.19
C LEU A 421 11.34 -8.23 20.83
N PHE A 422 12.54 -8.00 21.35
CA PHE A 422 12.88 -6.73 22.00
C PHE A 422 12.95 -5.57 20.99
N ARG A 423 13.48 -5.82 19.79
CA ARG A 423 13.48 -4.84 18.69
C ARG A 423 12.08 -4.53 18.18
N ALA A 424 11.18 -5.52 18.13
CA ALA A 424 9.78 -5.32 17.76
C ALA A 424 9.06 -4.44 18.81
N ILE A 425 9.27 -4.71 20.10
CA ILE A 425 8.76 -3.85 21.19
C ILE A 425 9.33 -2.43 21.08
N ALA A 426 10.62 -2.28 20.77
CA ALA A 426 11.23 -0.97 20.56
C ALA A 426 10.55 -0.23 19.39
N MET A 427 10.33 -0.88 18.25
CA MET A 427 9.71 -0.25 17.08
C MET A 427 8.28 0.23 17.35
N GLY A 428 7.54 -0.46 18.22
CA GLY A 428 6.21 -0.03 18.66
C GLY A 428 6.19 1.22 19.53
N SER A 429 7.34 1.65 20.08
CA SER A 429 7.41 2.86 20.90
C SER A 429 7.47 4.13 20.04
N ALA A 430 6.56 5.08 20.27
CA ALA A 430 6.59 6.40 19.64
C ALA A 430 7.82 7.24 20.05
N ASN A 431 8.36 7.01 21.25
CA ASN A 431 9.52 7.74 21.76
C ASN A 431 10.84 7.21 21.17
N ARG A 432 11.52 8.07 20.40
CA ARG A 432 12.80 7.78 19.72
C ARG A 432 13.93 7.39 20.67
N GLU A 433 14.02 8.03 21.84
CA GLU A 433 15.08 7.76 22.81
C GLU A 433 14.91 6.39 23.46
N ILE A 434 13.66 5.97 23.71
CA ILE A 434 13.36 4.62 24.17
C ILE A 434 13.79 3.60 23.11
N ARG A 435 13.55 3.87 21.81
CA ARG A 435 13.98 2.97 20.72
C ARG A 435 15.49 2.80 20.70
N PHE A 436 16.25 3.89 20.74
CA PHE A 436 17.72 3.84 20.73
C PHE A 436 18.27 3.13 21.97
N ALA A 437 17.72 3.41 23.15
CA ALA A 437 18.15 2.79 24.39
C ALA A 437 17.93 1.26 24.37
N ILE A 438 16.79 0.79 23.82
CA ILE A 438 16.52 -0.64 23.67
C ILE A 438 17.44 -1.27 22.62
N PHE A 439 17.69 -0.62 21.47
CA PHE A 439 18.61 -1.16 20.48
C PHE A 439 20.04 -1.31 21.02
N SER A 440 20.56 -0.30 21.71
CA SER A 440 21.89 -0.37 22.36
C SER A 440 21.95 -1.48 23.41
N LEU A 441 20.91 -1.60 24.25
CA LEU A 441 20.81 -2.66 25.25
C LEU A 441 20.81 -4.07 24.64
N VAL A 442 20.05 -4.25 23.57
CA VAL A 442 19.95 -5.53 22.84
C VAL A 442 21.34 -5.94 22.37
N GLU A 443 22.09 -5.05 21.73
CA GLU A 443 23.46 -5.33 21.28
C GLU A 443 24.41 -5.66 22.44
N ARG A 444 24.38 -4.88 23.51
CA ARG A 444 25.22 -5.08 24.71
C ARG A 444 24.93 -6.38 25.46
N SER A 445 23.73 -6.93 25.31
CA SER A 445 23.33 -8.17 25.99
C SER A 445 23.51 -9.44 25.14
N HIS A 446 23.93 -9.33 23.88
CA HIS A 446 23.91 -10.45 22.92
C HIS A 446 24.74 -11.66 23.37
N VAL A 447 25.99 -11.45 23.81
CA VAL A 447 26.89 -12.53 24.23
C VAL A 447 26.31 -13.30 25.44
N PHE A 448 25.68 -12.60 26.38
CA PHE A 448 25.07 -13.19 27.57
C PHE A 448 23.83 -14.02 27.25
N ARG A 449 23.00 -13.56 26.30
CA ARG A 449 21.81 -14.30 25.85
C ARG A 449 22.14 -15.69 25.31
N ARG A 450 23.30 -15.85 24.64
CA ARG A 450 23.76 -17.15 24.15
C ARG A 450 24.17 -18.11 25.27
N ALA A 451 24.60 -17.60 26.43
CA ALA A 451 24.93 -18.41 27.60
C ALA A 451 23.70 -18.73 28.45
N GLU A 452 22.72 -17.83 28.53
CA GLU A 452 21.47 -18.00 29.31
C GLU A 452 20.77 -19.33 29.03
N VAL A 453 20.62 -19.71 27.74
CA VAL A 453 19.93 -20.94 27.37
C VAL A 453 20.66 -22.21 27.83
N ARG A 454 21.98 -22.15 28.03
CA ARG A 454 22.76 -23.28 28.57
C ARG A 454 22.63 -23.37 30.08
N VAL A 455 22.51 -22.21 30.75
CA VAL A 455 22.36 -22.11 32.21
C VAL A 455 20.94 -22.46 32.66
N ASP A 456 19.94 -22.11 31.86
CA ASP A 456 18.52 -22.38 32.12
C ASP A 456 17.76 -22.76 30.84
N PRO A 457 17.45 -24.05 30.67
CA PRO A 457 16.64 -24.52 29.54
C PRO A 457 15.24 -23.91 29.47
N SER A 458 14.66 -23.47 30.61
CA SER A 458 13.30 -22.90 30.65
C SER A 458 13.19 -21.50 30.03
N ALA A 459 14.34 -20.85 29.76
CA ALA A 459 14.39 -19.54 29.11
C ALA A 459 13.66 -19.52 27.75
N ARG A 460 13.66 -20.63 27.01
CA ARG A 460 12.93 -20.77 25.73
C ARG A 460 11.41 -20.70 25.91
N GLU A 461 10.90 -21.36 26.94
CA GLU A 461 9.46 -21.39 27.24
C GLU A 461 8.97 -20.00 27.70
N LEU A 462 9.77 -19.33 28.54
CA LEU A 462 9.49 -17.97 28.99
C LEU A 462 9.45 -16.98 27.81
N LEU A 463 10.39 -17.09 26.86
CA LEU A 463 10.40 -16.31 25.64
C LEU A 463 9.18 -16.59 24.76
N ALA A 464 8.84 -17.86 24.53
CA ALA A 464 7.66 -18.24 23.76
C ALA A 464 6.36 -17.67 24.37
N ALA A 465 6.24 -17.68 25.71
CA ALA A 465 5.10 -17.12 26.40
C ALA A 465 5.00 -15.58 26.28
N MET A 466 6.13 -14.86 26.19
CA MET A 466 6.15 -13.42 25.90
C MET A 466 5.84 -13.13 24.42
N ALA A 467 6.43 -13.90 23.51
CA ALA A 467 6.18 -13.82 22.07
C ALA A 467 4.69 -13.99 21.74
N ALA A 468 4.00 -14.94 22.38
CA ALA A 468 2.58 -15.15 22.22
C ALA A 468 1.77 -13.93 22.67
N ASP A 469 2.09 -13.33 23.82
CA ASP A 469 1.39 -12.14 24.29
C ASP A 469 1.62 -10.93 23.38
N TYR A 470 2.82 -10.80 22.80
CA TYR A 470 3.10 -9.79 21.78
C TYR A 470 2.24 -10.00 20.54
N ARG A 471 2.19 -11.23 20.00
CA ARG A 471 1.42 -11.60 18.80
C ARG A 471 -0.08 -11.34 18.96
N PHE A 472 -0.64 -11.62 20.15
CA PHE A 472 -2.06 -11.44 20.43
C PHE A 472 -2.38 -10.08 21.08
N ALA A 473 -1.46 -9.12 21.01
CA ALA A 473 -1.64 -7.76 21.54
C ALA A 473 -2.04 -7.69 23.04
N ARG A 474 -1.56 -8.65 23.86
CA ARG A 474 -1.86 -8.73 25.30
C ARG A 474 -0.85 -7.91 26.11
N TRP A 475 -0.83 -6.59 25.90
CA TRP A 475 0.25 -5.70 26.38
C TRP A 475 0.46 -5.71 27.90
N SER A 476 -0.62 -5.70 28.69
CA SER A 476 -0.53 -5.77 30.15
C SER A 476 0.09 -7.08 30.63
N ALA A 477 -0.28 -8.20 30.01
CA ALA A 477 0.26 -9.53 30.31
C ALA A 477 1.73 -9.62 29.87
N LEU A 478 2.07 -9.12 28.68
CA LEU A 478 3.43 -9.03 28.18
C LEU A 478 4.33 -8.24 29.12
N ARG A 479 3.89 -7.07 29.59
CA ARG A 479 4.64 -6.22 30.52
C ARG A 479 4.94 -6.94 31.83
N ALA A 480 3.95 -7.64 32.39
CA ALA A 480 4.13 -8.44 33.59
C ALA A 480 5.12 -9.61 33.37
N LYS A 481 5.02 -10.30 32.23
CA LYS A 481 5.94 -11.39 31.88
C LYS A 481 7.38 -10.91 31.66
N ILE A 482 7.58 -9.76 31.01
CA ILE A 482 8.92 -9.14 30.85
C ILE A 482 9.54 -8.83 32.20
N THR A 483 8.76 -8.27 33.13
CA THR A 483 9.26 -7.95 34.49
C THR A 483 9.70 -9.23 35.21
N ARG A 484 8.91 -10.30 35.14
CA ARG A 484 9.26 -11.60 35.73
C ARG A 484 10.46 -12.25 35.04
N PHE A 485 10.52 -12.17 33.71
CA PHE A 485 11.60 -12.70 32.89
C PHE A 485 12.95 -12.05 33.27
N HIS A 486 13.00 -10.73 33.40
CA HIS A 486 14.23 -10.06 33.82
C HIS A 486 14.58 -10.30 35.29
N ARG A 487 13.59 -10.44 36.19
CA ARG A 487 13.85 -10.88 37.57
C ARG A 487 14.51 -12.24 37.63
N HIS A 488 14.07 -13.16 36.79
CA HIS A 488 14.67 -14.47 36.65
C HIS A 488 16.11 -14.41 36.10
N ARG A 489 16.33 -13.62 35.05
CA ARG A 489 17.68 -13.38 34.49
C ARG A 489 18.63 -12.78 35.52
N MET A 490 18.16 -11.83 36.34
CA MET A 490 18.92 -11.25 37.45
C MET A 490 19.35 -12.30 38.47
N ALA A 491 18.46 -13.20 38.87
CA ALA A 491 18.78 -14.28 39.80
C ALA A 491 19.81 -15.30 39.25
N MET A 492 19.95 -15.37 37.92
CA MET A 492 20.90 -16.25 37.25
C MET A 492 22.20 -15.56 36.82
N ALA A 493 22.33 -14.24 37.02
CA ALA A 493 23.41 -13.44 36.46
C ALA A 493 24.80 -14.03 36.80
N GLY A 494 25.03 -14.45 38.04
CA GLY A 494 26.29 -15.07 38.45
C GLY A 494 26.63 -16.36 37.69
N ARG A 495 25.62 -17.22 37.44
CA ARG A 495 25.79 -18.46 36.66
C ARG A 495 26.07 -18.18 35.18
N VAL A 496 25.41 -17.16 34.61
CA VAL A 496 25.63 -16.73 33.21
C VAL A 496 27.04 -16.14 33.03
N VAL A 497 27.50 -15.33 33.99
CA VAL A 497 28.88 -14.81 34.00
C VAL A 497 29.89 -15.95 34.11
N ALA A 498 29.67 -16.92 35.00
CA ALA A 498 30.57 -18.07 35.17
C ALA A 498 30.70 -18.92 33.90
N GLU A 499 29.62 -19.13 33.16
CA GLU A 499 29.60 -19.88 31.89
C GLU A 499 30.41 -19.21 30.77
N LEU A 500 30.59 -17.88 30.83
CA LEU A 500 31.34 -17.11 29.83
C LEU A 500 32.80 -16.88 30.19
N ARG A 501 33.23 -17.27 31.40
CA ARG A 501 34.63 -17.14 31.82
C ARG A 501 35.52 -18.13 31.05
N PRO A 502 36.71 -17.70 30.58
CA PRO A 502 37.71 -18.62 30.06
C PRO A 502 38.05 -19.68 31.11
N ARG A 503 38.12 -20.97 30.73
CA ARG A 503 38.39 -22.08 31.66
C ARG A 503 39.81 -22.07 32.26
N ASP A 504 40.71 -21.22 31.74
CA ASP A 504 42.15 -21.26 32.03
C ASP A 504 42.70 -20.06 32.82
N GLU A 505 41.88 -19.15 33.36
CA GLU A 505 42.34 -18.05 34.24
C GLU A 505 41.87 -18.23 35.70
N PRO A 506 42.79 -18.24 36.69
CA PRO A 506 42.41 -18.34 38.10
C PRO A 506 41.71 -17.06 38.57
N LEU A 507 40.76 -17.23 39.50
CA LEU A 507 40.05 -16.15 40.19
C LEU A 507 41.06 -15.15 40.78
N ARG A 508 41.08 -13.93 40.25
CA ARG A 508 41.76 -12.79 40.88
C ARG A 508 40.79 -12.00 41.73
#